data_AF-A0A947W8T3-F1
#
_entry.id   AF-A0A947W8T3-F1
#
_cell.length_a   1.000
_cell.length_b   1.000
_cell.length_c   1.000
_cell.angle_alpha   90.00
_cell.angle_beta   90.00
_cell.angle_gamma   90.00
#
_symmetry.space_group_name_H-M   'P 1'
#
loop_
_entity.id
_entity.type
_entity.pdbx_description
1 polymer ?
#
loop_
_entity_poly.entity_id
_entity_poly.type
_entity_poly.pdbx_seq_one_letter_code
_entity_poly.pdbx_strand_id
1 'polypeptide(L)'
;MRRIASLMIAVSLLAMVSTAWAGTYLFGYTPGGVLGGGLRFDLAQGWVVDLSASGGSGSSGSTYNLYGDVFCGNWGVGLLAKKPTVNADTSYELSLQYAVEQPINDSISLGVLLLLVNYDTTSGADPNMMVLPTISPYVVLAL
;
A
#
# COMPACT_ATOMS: atom_id res chain seq x y z
N MET A 1 -29.27 -0.35 3.72
CA MET A 1 -28.71 -1.48 2.95
C MET A 1 -27.24 -1.28 2.55
N ARG A 2 -26.83 -0.21 1.86
CA ARG A 2 -25.42 0.01 1.46
C ARG A 2 -24.41 -0.06 2.62
N ARG A 3 -24.68 0.61 3.75
CA ARG A 3 -23.80 0.59 4.94
C ARG A 3 -23.65 -0.78 5.58
N ILE A 4 -24.70 -1.59 5.55
CA ILE A 4 -24.70 -2.97 6.09
C ILE A 4 -23.91 -3.88 5.16
N ALA A 5 -24.06 -3.74 3.84
CA ALA A 5 -23.27 -4.48 2.87
C ALA A 5 -21.77 -4.15 2.97
N SER A 6 -21.39 -2.87 3.10
CA SER A 6 -20.01 -2.46 3.32
C SER A 6 -19.42 -3.02 4.61
N LEU A 7 -20.20 -3.02 5.70
CA LEU A 7 -19.78 -3.59 6.97
C LEU A 7 -19.64 -5.12 6.88
N MET A 8 -20.56 -5.80 6.20
CA MET A 8 -20.47 -7.25 5.99
C MET A 8 -19.26 -7.61 5.13
N ILE A 9 -18.97 -6.86 4.06
CA ILE A 9 -17.77 -7.08 3.25
C ILE A 9 -16.50 -6.85 4.09
N ALA A 10 -16.44 -5.77 4.88
CA ALA A 10 -15.31 -5.51 5.77
C ALA A 10 -15.13 -6.62 6.83
N VAL A 11 -16.22 -7.09 7.43
CA VAL A 11 -16.22 -8.18 8.42
C VAL A 11 -15.86 -9.52 7.77
N SER A 12 -16.32 -9.79 6.55
CA SER A 12 -15.95 -11.00 5.81
C SER A 12 -14.48 -10.99 5.41
N LEU A 13 -13.93 -9.85 4.99
CA LEU A 13 -12.50 -9.67 4.75
C LEU A 13 -11.69 -9.87 6.04
N LEU A 14 -12.14 -9.30 7.17
CA LEU A 14 -11.53 -9.51 8.50
C LEU A 14 -11.63 -10.96 8.98
N ALA A 15 -12.74 -11.65 8.70
CA ALA A 15 -12.94 -13.05 9.08
C ALA A 15 -12.01 -13.99 8.30
N MET A 16 -11.79 -13.74 7.01
CA MET A 16 -10.82 -14.49 6.20
C MET A 16 -9.38 -14.29 6.68
N VAL A 17 -9.03 -13.09 7.17
CA VAL A 17 -7.72 -12.80 7.77
C VAL A 17 -7.53 -13.56 9.09
N SER A 18 -8.59 -13.72 9.89
CA SER A 18 -8.49 -14.35 11.22
C SER A 18 -8.24 -15.87 11.20
N THR A 19 -8.62 -16.58 10.14
CA THR A 19 -8.37 -18.03 9.98
C THR A 19 -7.12 -18.34 9.15
N ALA A 20 -6.43 -17.31 8.67
CA ALA A 20 -5.32 -17.40 7.73
C ALA A 20 -4.01 -16.82 8.29
N TRP A 21 -3.97 -16.24 9.48
CA TRP A 21 -2.78 -15.52 9.96
C TRP A 21 -1.56 -16.44 10.13
N ALA A 22 -0.51 -16.22 9.32
CA ALA A 22 0.75 -16.96 9.33
C ALA A 22 1.88 -16.19 10.01
N GLY A 23 1.81 -14.86 10.04
CA GLY A 23 2.78 -14.01 10.75
C GLY A 23 2.52 -12.51 10.55
N THR A 24 3.15 -11.71 11.41
CA THR A 24 3.19 -10.25 11.26
C THR A 24 4.65 -9.80 11.22
N TYR A 25 4.97 -8.95 10.25
CA TYR A 25 6.32 -8.47 10.02
C TYR A 25 6.30 -6.96 9.83
N LEU A 26 7.44 -6.31 10.05
CA LEU A 26 7.65 -4.94 9.58
C LEU A 26 8.12 -5.01 8.14
N PHE A 27 7.61 -4.11 7.29
CA PHE A 27 8.18 -3.92 5.95
C PHE A 27 8.64 -2.48 5.74
N GLY A 28 9.69 -2.32 4.94
CA GLY A 28 10.15 -1.03 4.42
C GLY A 28 10.09 -1.00 2.91
N TYR A 29 9.79 0.16 2.33
CA TYR A 29 9.75 0.39 0.88
C TYR A 29 10.24 1.80 0.55
N THR A 30 10.77 2.02 -0.66
CA THR A 30 11.37 3.32 -1.06
C THR A 30 10.87 3.82 -2.43
N PRO A 31 9.54 3.98 -2.62
CA PRO A 31 8.98 4.42 -3.89
C PRO A 31 9.50 5.84 -4.21
N GLY A 32 10.10 6.01 -5.39
CA GLY A 32 10.64 7.31 -5.82
C GLY A 32 11.67 7.94 -4.88
N GLY A 33 12.40 7.15 -4.07
CA GLY A 33 13.44 7.66 -3.16
C GLY A 33 12.95 8.16 -1.81
N VAL A 34 11.66 7.98 -1.47
CA VAL A 34 11.10 8.31 -0.15
C VAL A 34 11.02 7.05 0.70
N LEU A 35 11.72 7.01 1.83
CA LEU A 35 11.63 5.93 2.81
C LEU A 35 10.22 5.88 3.43
N GLY A 36 9.53 4.77 3.20
CA GLY A 36 8.27 4.41 3.83
C GLY A 36 8.37 3.03 4.48
N GLY A 37 7.41 2.72 5.34
CA GLY A 37 7.32 1.40 5.97
C GLY A 37 5.99 1.20 6.68
N GLY A 38 5.70 -0.04 7.03
CA GLY A 38 4.44 -0.42 7.64
C GLY A 38 4.46 -1.84 8.18
N LEU A 39 3.27 -2.43 8.25
CA LEU A 39 3.07 -3.79 8.71
C LEU A 39 2.72 -4.69 7.53
N ARG A 40 3.39 -5.83 7.47
CA ARG A 40 3.10 -6.95 6.59
C ARG A 40 2.37 -8.02 7.38
N PHE A 41 1.31 -8.54 6.79
CA PHE A 41 0.55 -9.66 7.31
C PHE A 41 0.63 -10.80 6.31
N ASP A 42 1.36 -11.84 6.67
CA ASP A 42 1.38 -13.07 5.90
C ASP A 42 0.10 -13.85 6.24
N LEU A 43 -0.67 -14.15 5.21
CA LEU A 43 -1.91 -14.89 5.28
C LEU A 43 -1.70 -16.30 4.70
N ALA A 44 -2.55 -17.23 5.10
CA ALA A 44 -2.54 -18.61 4.68
C ALA A 44 -2.77 -18.67 3.17
N GLN A 45 -2.28 -19.76 2.57
CA GLN A 45 -2.32 -19.97 1.12
C GLN A 45 -1.39 -19.03 0.33
N GLY A 46 -0.39 -18.42 0.98
CA GLY A 46 0.66 -17.65 0.30
C GLY A 46 0.20 -16.26 -0.15
N TRP A 47 -0.82 -15.73 0.52
CA TRP A 47 -1.26 -14.35 0.36
C TRP A 47 -0.55 -13.47 1.36
N VAL A 48 -0.27 -12.23 0.97
CA VAL A 48 0.37 -11.24 1.84
C VAL A 48 -0.37 -9.94 1.69
N VAL A 49 -0.51 -9.21 2.78
CA VAL A 49 -1.09 -7.87 2.78
C VAL A 49 -0.13 -6.92 3.48
N ASP A 50 0.31 -5.90 2.77
CA ASP A 50 1.10 -4.83 3.38
C ASP A 50 0.26 -3.58 3.56
N LEU A 51 0.38 -2.95 4.72
CA LEU A 51 -0.33 -1.73 5.07
C LEU A 51 0.65 -0.73 5.67
N SER A 52 0.68 0.48 5.10
CA SER A 52 1.45 1.59 5.63
C SER A 52 0.57 2.83 5.72
N ALA A 53 0.67 3.52 6.85
CA ALA A 53 0.09 4.82 7.05
C ALA A 53 1.18 5.71 7.63
N SER A 54 1.57 6.74 6.89
CA SER A 54 2.46 7.78 7.38
C SER A 54 1.76 9.13 7.30
N GLY A 55 2.02 9.98 8.29
CA GLY A 55 1.44 11.31 8.37
C GLY A 55 2.48 12.31 8.84
N GLY A 56 2.36 13.53 8.35
CA GLY A 56 3.19 14.65 8.79
C GLY A 56 2.30 15.83 9.16
N SER A 57 2.59 16.47 10.29
CA SER A 57 1.94 17.71 10.70
C SER A 57 2.89 18.88 10.54
N GLY A 58 2.45 19.93 9.86
CA GLY A 58 3.17 21.21 9.79
C GLY A 58 2.34 22.34 10.40
N SER A 59 2.92 23.53 10.49
CA SER A 59 2.26 24.76 10.94
C SER A 59 0.99 25.13 10.15
N SER A 60 0.80 24.51 8.99
CA SER A 60 -0.35 24.72 8.12
C SER A 60 -1.37 23.56 8.11
N GLY A 61 -1.14 22.49 8.90
CA GLY A 61 -2.01 21.30 9.11
C GLY A 61 -1.38 19.96 8.64
N SER A 62 -2.19 18.93 8.34
CA SER A 62 -1.71 17.55 8.16
C SER A 62 -1.65 17.05 6.71
N THR A 63 -0.56 16.35 6.37
CA THR A 63 -0.41 15.50 5.18
C THR A 63 -0.45 14.04 5.60
N TYR A 64 -0.90 13.17 4.69
CA TYR A 64 -0.84 11.73 4.92
C TYR A 64 -0.58 10.97 3.63
N ASN A 65 0.03 9.81 3.80
CA ASN A 65 0.25 8.82 2.77
C ASN A 65 -0.24 7.47 3.31
N LEU A 66 -1.27 6.93 2.65
CA LEU A 66 -1.83 5.63 2.93
C LEU A 66 -1.45 4.70 1.79
N TYR A 67 -0.93 3.54 2.13
CA TYR A 67 -0.54 2.51 1.20
C TYR A 67 -1.12 1.19 1.65
N GLY A 68 -1.64 0.43 0.70
CA GLY A 68 -2.02 -0.94 0.92
C GLY A 68 -1.82 -1.76 -0.34
N ASP A 69 -1.25 -2.96 -0.21
CA ASP A 69 -1.15 -3.92 -1.29
C ASP A 69 -1.59 -5.32 -0.85
N VAL A 70 -1.76 -6.16 -1.86
CA VAL A 70 -2.01 -7.58 -1.69
C VAL A 70 -1.13 -8.33 -2.67
N PHE A 71 -0.35 -9.29 -2.17
CA PHE A 71 0.44 -10.21 -2.99
C PHE A 71 -0.16 -11.63 -2.96
N CYS A 72 0.04 -12.34 -4.06
CA CYS A 72 -0.20 -13.77 -4.18
C CYS A 72 1.04 -14.41 -4.83
N GLY A 73 1.84 -15.12 -4.05
CA GLY A 73 3.19 -15.52 -4.48
C GLY A 73 4.07 -14.29 -4.71
N ASN A 74 4.75 -14.21 -5.85
CA ASN A 74 5.76 -13.18 -6.12
C ASN A 74 5.22 -11.88 -6.71
N TRP A 75 3.91 -11.75 -6.95
CA TRP A 75 3.34 -10.55 -7.56
C TRP A 75 2.19 -10.01 -6.70
N GLY A 76 2.00 -8.70 -6.76
CA GLY A 76 0.99 -8.01 -5.97
C GLY A 76 0.46 -6.75 -6.66
N VAL A 77 -0.67 -6.28 -6.15
CA VAL A 77 -1.33 -5.06 -6.59
C VAL A 77 -1.66 -4.21 -5.38
N GLY A 78 -1.47 -2.91 -5.50
CA GLY A 78 -1.62 -1.98 -4.40
C GLY A 78 -2.23 -0.66 -4.80
N LEU A 79 -2.65 0.08 -3.78
CA LEU A 79 -3.18 1.42 -3.89
C LEU A 79 -2.39 2.33 -2.96
N LEU A 80 -1.97 3.47 -3.50
CA LEU A 80 -1.41 4.58 -2.76
C LEU A 80 -2.42 5.72 -2.79
N ALA A 81 -2.71 6.29 -1.62
CA ALA A 81 -3.50 7.49 -1.48
C ALA A 81 -2.70 8.54 -0.69
N LYS A 82 -2.32 9.61 -1.37
CA LYS A 82 -1.53 10.69 -0.80
C LYS A 82 -2.36 11.97 -0.79
N LYS A 83 -2.38 12.67 0.35
CA LYS A 83 -2.87 14.04 0.43
C LYS A 83 -1.68 14.98 0.19
N PRO A 84 -1.56 15.59 -1.01
CA PRO A 84 -0.33 16.28 -1.41
C PRO A 84 -0.15 17.64 -0.72
N THR A 85 -1.23 18.28 -0.27
CA THR A 85 -1.16 19.62 0.32
C THR A 85 -2.22 19.82 1.38
N VAL A 86 -1.88 20.67 2.35
CA VAL A 86 -2.76 21.00 3.46
C VAL A 86 -3.82 22.02 3.01
N ASN A 87 -5.07 21.88 3.49
CA ASN A 87 -6.28 22.61 3.09
C ASN A 87 -6.92 22.21 1.74
N ALA A 88 -6.40 21.17 1.07
CA ALA A 88 -7.08 20.56 -0.07
C ALA A 88 -7.98 19.41 0.44
N ASP A 89 -9.08 19.74 1.11
CA ASP A 89 -9.89 18.76 1.86
C ASP A 89 -10.54 17.66 1.01
N THR A 90 -10.57 17.86 -0.31
CA THR A 90 -11.10 16.89 -1.28
C THR A 90 -10.05 16.43 -2.29
N SER A 91 -8.78 16.81 -2.15
CA SER A 91 -7.76 16.49 -3.14
C SER A 91 -6.75 15.46 -2.65
N TYR A 92 -6.66 14.40 -3.44
CA TYR A 92 -5.82 13.22 -3.30
C TYR A 92 -5.12 12.90 -4.62
N GLU A 93 -3.89 12.43 -4.49
CA GLU A 93 -3.21 11.67 -5.52
C GLU A 93 -3.46 10.19 -5.22
N LEU A 94 -4.14 9.50 -6.13
CA LEU A 94 -4.46 8.08 -6.05
C LEU A 94 -3.67 7.34 -7.09
N SER A 95 -2.83 6.38 -6.68
CA SER A 95 -2.04 5.57 -7.60
C SER A 95 -2.37 4.09 -7.48
N LEU A 96 -2.69 3.45 -8.61
CA LEU A 96 -2.69 2.00 -8.73
C LEU A 96 -1.26 1.53 -8.98
N GLN A 97 -0.85 0.53 -8.22
CA GLN A 97 0.50 0.00 -8.24
C GLN A 97 0.48 -1.49 -8.51
N TYR A 98 1.51 -1.96 -9.21
CA TYR A 98 1.80 -3.37 -9.40
C TYR A 98 3.21 -3.62 -8.88
N ALA A 99 3.38 -4.66 -8.07
CA ALA A 99 4.64 -5.01 -7.48
C ALA A 99 5.01 -6.45 -7.83
N VAL A 100 6.30 -6.69 -7.98
CA VAL A 100 6.87 -8.04 -8.05
C VAL A 100 7.94 -8.11 -6.98
N GLU A 101 7.85 -9.11 -6.10
CA GLU A 101 8.84 -9.39 -5.07
C GLU A 101 9.48 -10.77 -5.27
N GLN A 102 10.74 -10.89 -4.86
CA GLN A 102 11.52 -12.11 -4.88
C GLN A 102 12.17 -12.29 -3.50
N PRO A 103 11.88 -13.38 -2.77
CA PRO A 103 12.57 -13.68 -1.53
C PRO A 103 14.05 -13.97 -1.80
N ILE A 104 14.94 -13.30 -1.05
CA ILE A 104 16.36 -13.63 -0.98
C ILE A 104 16.58 -14.74 0.05
N ASN A 105 15.90 -14.64 1.18
CA ASN A 105 15.92 -15.61 2.28
C ASN A 105 14.65 -15.44 3.14
N ASP A 106 14.56 -16.21 4.23
CA ASP A 106 13.40 -16.25 5.14
C ASP A 106 13.10 -14.90 5.83
N SER A 107 13.97 -13.90 5.70
CA SER A 107 13.82 -12.59 6.34
C SER A 107 13.89 -11.43 5.37
N ILE A 108 14.30 -11.61 4.11
CA ILE A 108 14.51 -10.49 3.18
C ILE A 108 13.91 -10.85 1.83
N SER A 109 13.05 -9.98 1.31
CA SER A 109 12.49 -10.04 -0.04
C SER A 109 12.81 -8.73 -0.76
N LEU A 110 13.29 -8.78 -2.00
CA LEU A 110 13.48 -7.57 -2.81
C LEU A 110 12.44 -7.50 -3.91
N GLY A 111 12.01 -6.29 -4.27
CA GLY A 111 11.00 -6.13 -5.30
C GLY A 111 11.16 -4.91 -6.20
N VAL A 112 10.32 -4.87 -7.22
CA VAL A 112 10.12 -3.73 -8.10
C VAL A 112 8.66 -3.35 -8.03
N LEU A 113 8.41 -2.06 -7.85
CA LEU A 113 7.08 -1.48 -7.80
C LEU A 113 6.89 -0.53 -8.99
N LEU A 114 5.80 -0.74 -9.70
CA LEU A 114 5.40 -0.01 -10.89
C LEU A 114 4.11 0.74 -10.58
N LEU A 115 4.12 2.06 -10.73
CA LEU A 115 2.87 2.82 -10.80
C LEU A 115 2.25 2.56 -12.16
N LEU A 116 0.97 2.20 -12.19
CA LEU A 116 0.23 1.88 -13.42
C LEU A 116 -0.69 3.03 -13.84
N VAL A 117 -1.41 3.58 -12.87
CA VAL A 117 -2.36 4.68 -13.06
C VAL A 117 -2.14 5.65 -11.94
N ASN A 118 -2.00 6.94 -12.26
CA ASN A 118 -2.05 8.00 -11.27
C ASN A 118 -3.23 8.91 -11.58
N TYR A 119 -4.03 9.19 -10.56
CA TYR A 119 -5.17 10.08 -10.65
C TYR A 119 -5.01 11.19 -9.60
N ASP A 120 -4.75 12.39 -10.09
CA ASP A 120 -4.59 13.58 -9.27
C ASP A 120 -5.87 14.41 -9.28
N THR A 121 -6.58 14.38 -8.16
CA THR A 121 -7.81 15.17 -7.97
C THR A 121 -7.55 16.63 -7.59
N THR A 122 -6.29 17.05 -7.40
CA THR A 122 -5.95 18.47 -7.15
C THR A 122 -6.08 19.32 -8.42
N SER A 123 -5.75 18.73 -9.57
CA SER A 123 -5.63 19.45 -10.84
C SER A 123 -6.83 19.25 -11.77
N GLY A 124 -7.80 18.41 -11.37
CA GLY A 124 -8.89 18.00 -12.27
C GLY A 124 -8.36 17.32 -13.54
N ALA A 125 -7.15 16.76 -13.48
CA ALA A 125 -6.47 16.17 -14.62
C ALA A 125 -7.05 14.78 -14.93
N ASP A 126 -7.08 14.44 -16.22
CA ASP A 126 -7.42 13.09 -16.65
C ASP A 126 -6.44 12.07 -16.03
N PRO A 127 -6.91 10.86 -15.67
CA PRO A 127 -6.01 9.81 -15.21
C PRO A 127 -4.90 9.59 -16.23
N ASN A 128 -3.64 9.71 -15.80
CA ASN A 128 -2.51 9.41 -16.66
C ASN A 128 -1.96 8.03 -16.32
N MET A 129 -1.78 7.21 -17.36
CA MET A 129 -1.03 5.96 -17.22
C MET A 129 0.45 6.30 -17.29
N MET A 130 1.06 6.51 -16.12
CA MET A 130 2.49 6.75 -16.03
C MET A 130 3.15 5.51 -15.44
N VAL A 131 3.94 4.81 -16.26
CA VAL A 131 4.79 3.72 -15.80
C VAL A 131 6.01 4.33 -15.12
N LEU A 132 6.05 4.29 -13.79
CA LEU A 132 7.22 4.64 -13.01
C LEU A 132 7.84 3.36 -12.46
N PRO A 133 8.83 2.78 -13.15
CA PRO A 133 9.55 1.62 -12.64
C PRO A 133 10.42 2.06 -11.47
N THR A 134 9.94 1.86 -10.24
CA THR A 134 10.77 2.05 -9.06
C THR A 134 11.27 0.70 -8.58
N ILE A 135 12.60 0.54 -8.58
CA ILE A 135 13.23 -0.55 -7.85
C ILE A 135 13.26 -0.13 -6.39
N SER A 136 12.32 -0.66 -5.61
CA SER A 136 12.20 -0.37 -4.19
C SER A 136 12.76 -1.59 -3.45
N PRO A 137 13.95 -1.52 -2.84
CA PRO A 137 14.35 -2.53 -1.88
C PRO A 137 13.26 -2.64 -0.82
N TYR A 138 12.75 -3.86 -0.73
CA TYR A 138 11.78 -4.26 0.25
C TYR A 138 12.55 -4.99 1.34
N VAL A 139 12.21 -4.79 2.62
CA VAL A 139 12.89 -5.48 3.73
C VAL A 139 11.81 -5.89 4.69
N VAL A 140 11.73 -7.19 4.96
CA VAL A 140 10.86 -7.76 5.98
C VAL A 140 11.68 -7.89 7.25
N LEU A 141 11.13 -7.57 8.41
CA LEU A 141 11.75 -7.89 9.69
C LEU A 141 10.71 -8.64 10.51
N ALA A 142 11.06 -9.84 10.97
CA ALA A 142 10.25 -10.56 11.95
C ALA A 142 10.14 -9.72 13.22
N LEU A 143 8.91 -9.60 13.75
CA LEU A 143 8.61 -8.93 15.01
C LEU A 143 8.94 -9.82 16.22
#